data_AF-A0A3Q0JFM0-F1
#
_entry.id   AF-A0A3Q0JFM0-F1
#
_cell.length_a   1.000
_cell.length_b   1.000
_cell.length_c   1.000
_cell.angle_alpha   90.00
_cell.angle_beta   90.00
_cell.angle_gamma   90.00
#
_symmetry.space_group_name_H-M   'P 1'
#
loop_
_entity.id
_entity.type
_entity.pdbx_description
1 polymer ?
#
loop_
_entity_poly.entity_id
_entity_poly.type
_entity_poly.pdbx_seq_one_letter_code
_entity_poly.pdbx_strand_id
1 'polypeptide(L)'
;ESTDKVASLLTKMCLQTKILGSGAEVSVSIPPTRHDIIHTCDIYEDIAIAYGYNNIPKTMPRFASIARQVPLNKLSDQLRGDIAQAGFTEVLTFALCSRDDVSVKLRQKMEFIPAVHIGNPKTLEFQIARTTLVPGLLKTLAANKKMPLPLKLFEISDIVYKDATAGE
;
A
#
# COMPACT_ATOMS: atom_id res chain seq x y z
N GLU A 1 -29.47 11.65 15.31
CA GLU A 1 -29.74 13.07 14.94
C GLU A 1 -31.18 13.17 14.47
N SER A 2 -31.86 14.30 14.68
CA SER A 2 -33.23 14.49 14.15
C SER A 2 -33.21 14.59 12.63
N THR A 3 -34.29 14.17 11.97
CA THR A 3 -34.42 14.23 10.50
C THR A 3 -34.39 15.66 9.96
N ASP A 4 -34.87 16.63 10.73
CA ASP A 4 -34.73 18.06 10.42
C ASP A 4 -33.27 18.50 10.32
N LYS A 5 -32.43 18.02 11.25
CA LYS A 5 -31.01 18.35 11.25
C LYS A 5 -30.31 17.68 10.07
N VAL A 6 -30.62 16.42 9.77
CA VAL A 6 -30.07 15.73 8.59
C VAL A 6 -30.44 16.46 7.29
N ALA A 7 -31.70 16.85 7.10
CA ALA A 7 -32.13 17.61 5.93
C ALA A 7 -31.41 18.97 5.82
N SER A 8 -31.19 19.65 6.96
CA SER A 8 -30.43 20.91 6.99
C SER A 8 -28.97 20.74 6.56
N LEU A 9 -28.34 19.63 6.95
CA LEU A 9 -26.95 19.31 6.60
C LEU A 9 -26.80 18.98 5.12
N LEU A 10 -27.70 18.15 4.58
CA LEU A 10 -27.74 17.84 3.15
C LEU A 10 -28.01 19.08 2.30
N THR A 11 -28.88 19.98 2.75
CA THR A 11 -29.14 21.24 2.05
C THR A 11 -27.88 22.13 1.98
N LYS A 12 -27.03 22.13 3.02
CA LYS A 12 -25.72 22.83 2.97
C LYS A 12 -24.78 22.25 1.91
N MET A 13 -24.94 20.97 1.56
CA MET A 13 -24.20 20.27 0.51
C MET A 13 -24.86 20.39 -0.87
N CYS A 14 -25.78 21.35 -1.04
CA CYS A 14 -26.55 21.56 -2.27
C CYS A 14 -27.47 20.39 -2.64
N LEU A 15 -27.82 19.52 -1.67
CA LEU A 15 -28.75 18.42 -1.85
C LEU A 15 -30.11 18.79 -1.27
N GLN A 16 -31.01 19.23 -2.15
CA GLN A 16 -32.38 19.59 -1.76
C GLN A 16 -33.07 18.37 -1.15
N THR A 17 -33.47 18.49 0.11
CA THR A 17 -34.01 17.37 0.89
C THR A 17 -35.42 17.69 1.36
N LYS A 18 -36.35 16.76 1.15
CA LYS A 18 -37.73 16.81 1.66
C LYS A 18 -37.93 15.73 2.69
N ILE A 19 -38.53 16.06 3.83
CA ILE A 19 -38.89 15.08 4.86
C ILE A 19 -40.22 14.44 4.46
N LEU A 20 -40.30 13.11 4.55
CA LEU A 20 -41.49 12.33 4.18
C LEU A 20 -42.21 11.77 5.41
N GLY A 21 -43.55 11.67 5.31
CA GLY A 21 -44.40 10.96 6.28
C GLY A 21 -44.33 11.49 7.71
N SER A 22 -44.17 10.58 8.67
CA SER A 22 -44.05 10.88 10.12
C SER A 22 -42.67 11.38 10.54
N GLY A 23 -41.77 11.70 9.59
CA GLY A 23 -40.44 12.23 9.88
C GLY A 23 -39.34 11.19 10.06
N ALA A 24 -39.53 9.96 9.56
CA ALA A 24 -38.53 8.89 9.61
C ALA A 24 -37.71 8.77 8.30
N GLU A 25 -38.19 9.34 7.20
CA GLU A 25 -37.58 9.22 5.87
C GLU A 25 -37.29 10.59 5.25
N VAL A 26 -36.24 10.65 4.42
CA VAL A 26 -35.86 11.85 3.67
C VAL A 26 -35.74 11.51 2.18
N SER A 27 -36.36 12.32 1.34
CA SER A 27 -36.20 12.29 -0.12
C SER A 27 -35.16 13.32 -0.52
N VAL A 28 -34.05 12.87 -1.10
CA VAL A 28 -32.95 13.75 -1.54
C VAL A 28 -32.99 13.89 -3.05
N SER A 29 -33.06 15.12 -3.54
CA SER A 29 -32.98 15.43 -4.98
C SER A 29 -31.54 15.73 -5.34
N ILE A 30 -30.96 14.90 -6.20
CA ILE A 30 -29.59 15.05 -6.67
C ILE A 30 -29.58 16.00 -7.88
N PRO A 31 -28.95 17.19 -7.79
CA PRO A 31 -28.85 18.09 -8.92
C PRO A 31 -27.87 17.57 -9.98
N PRO A 32 -27.99 17.98 -11.25
CA PRO A 32 -27.07 17.56 -12.31
C PRO A 32 -25.62 18.00 -12.09
N THR A 33 -25.40 18.98 -11.20
CA THR A 33 -24.05 19.41 -10.79
C THR A 33 -23.35 18.39 -9.89
N ARG A 34 -24.10 17.49 -9.21
CA ARG A 34 -23.59 16.45 -8.31
C ARG A 34 -23.66 15.07 -8.94
N HIS A 35 -22.94 14.91 -10.05
CA HIS A 35 -22.83 13.65 -10.80
C HIS A 35 -21.95 12.60 -10.10
N ASP A 36 -21.25 12.99 -9.03
CA ASP A 36 -20.48 12.14 -8.14
C ASP A 36 -21.36 11.22 -7.28
N ILE A 37 -22.62 11.58 -7.04
CA ILE A 37 -23.54 10.82 -6.20
C ILE A 37 -24.15 9.67 -7.00
N ILE A 38 -23.73 8.44 -6.69
CA ILE A 38 -24.16 7.21 -7.36
C ILE A 38 -24.71 6.15 -6.39
N HIS A 39 -24.50 6.33 -5.09
CA HIS A 39 -24.92 5.41 -4.05
C HIS A 39 -25.39 6.17 -2.79
N THR A 40 -26.14 5.50 -1.93
CA THR A 40 -26.56 6.06 -0.63
C THR A 40 -25.39 6.41 0.29
N CYS A 41 -24.23 5.78 0.07
CA CYS A 41 -22.99 6.06 0.81
C CYS A 41 -22.52 7.50 0.60
N ASP A 42 -22.70 8.06 -0.60
CA ASP A 42 -22.28 9.43 -0.93
C ASP A 42 -23.14 10.47 -0.18
N ILE A 43 -24.41 10.13 0.09
CA ILE A 43 -25.30 10.93 0.93
C ILE A 43 -24.83 10.92 2.40
N TYR A 44 -24.40 9.76 2.92
CA TYR A 44 -23.84 9.67 4.27
C TYR A 44 -22.52 10.44 4.39
N GLU A 45 -21.68 10.43 3.35
CA GLU A 45 -20.46 11.24 3.27
C GLU A 45 -20.78 12.74 3.36
N ASP A 46 -21.72 13.23 2.55
CA ASP A 46 -22.14 14.64 2.57
C ASP A 46 -22.71 15.07 3.93
N ILE A 47 -23.49 14.19 4.58
CA ILE A 47 -23.98 14.44 5.95
C ILE A 47 -22.79 14.61 6.89
N ALA A 48 -21.78 13.73 6.80
CA ALA A 48 -20.61 13.77 7.66
C ALA A 48 -19.75 15.02 7.39
N ILE A 49 -19.58 15.44 6.12
CA ILE A 49 -18.87 16.66 5.74
C ILE A 49 -19.58 17.89 6.33
N ALA A 50 -20.89 18.02 6.10
CA ALA A 50 -21.67 19.15 6.60
C ALA A 50 -21.76 19.19 8.14
N TYR A 51 -21.76 18.02 8.78
CA TYR A 51 -21.70 17.90 10.24
C TYR A 51 -20.32 18.29 10.79
N GLY A 52 -19.27 18.09 10.00
CA GLY A 52 -17.88 18.31 10.38
C GLY A 52 -17.28 17.08 11.07
N TYR A 53 -16.26 16.48 10.46
CA TYR A 53 -15.64 15.23 10.96
C TYR A 53 -15.13 15.32 12.40
N ASN A 54 -14.68 16.50 12.84
CA ASN A 54 -14.22 16.71 14.21
C ASN A 54 -15.31 16.58 15.27
N ASN A 55 -16.58 16.71 14.87
CA ASN A 55 -17.72 16.56 15.76
C ASN A 55 -18.17 15.10 15.92
N ILE A 56 -17.66 14.17 15.08
CA ILE A 56 -18.03 12.77 15.13
C ILE A 56 -17.36 12.12 16.36
N PRO A 57 -18.13 11.55 17.30
CA PRO A 57 -17.57 10.88 18.47
C PRO A 57 -16.71 9.69 18.06
N LYS A 58 -15.43 9.71 18.46
CA LYS A 58 -14.52 8.57 18.27
C LYS A 58 -14.98 7.43 19.17
N THR A 59 -15.33 6.30 18.56
CA THR A 59 -15.74 5.09 19.29
C THR A 59 -14.84 3.93 18.89
N MET A 60 -14.58 3.03 19.84
CA MET A 60 -13.87 1.79 19.55
C MET A 60 -14.87 0.77 19.01
N PRO A 61 -14.61 0.13 17.85
CA PRO A 61 -15.48 -0.90 17.33
C PRO A 61 -15.51 -2.08 18.31
N ARG A 62 -16.72 -2.57 18.62
CA ARG A 62 -16.90 -3.76 19.44
C ARG A 62 -16.69 -5.00 18.57
N PHE A 63 -15.42 -5.38 18.39
CA PHE A 63 -15.04 -6.59 17.67
C PHE A 63 -14.07 -7.42 18.54
N ALA A 64 -14.30 -8.73 18.59
CA ALA A 64 -13.46 -9.67 19.31
C ALA A 64 -12.81 -10.63 18.32
N SER A 65 -11.52 -10.42 18.05
CA SER A 65 -10.71 -11.35 17.27
C SER A 65 -9.36 -11.59 17.95
N ILE A 66 -8.78 -12.73 17.64
CA ILE A 66 -7.45 -13.10 18.11
C ILE A 66 -6.48 -12.85 16.95
N ALA A 67 -5.56 -11.92 17.14
CA ALA A 67 -4.51 -11.65 16.17
C ALA A 67 -3.53 -12.83 16.08
N ARG A 68 -3.06 -13.14 14.87
CA ARG A 68 -1.98 -14.10 14.62
C ARG A 68 -1.02 -13.53 13.59
N GLN A 69 0.26 -13.78 13.77
CA GLN A 69 1.27 -13.45 12.77
C GLN A 69 1.20 -14.45 11.61
N VAL A 70 1.44 -13.96 10.40
CA VAL A 70 1.68 -14.84 9.24
C VAL A 70 2.98 -15.62 9.50
N PRO A 71 2.98 -16.96 9.40
CA PRO A 71 4.14 -17.78 9.75
C PRO A 71 5.43 -17.35 9.06
N LEU A 72 5.37 -16.98 7.77
CA LEU A 72 6.51 -16.50 7.00
C LEU A 72 7.12 -15.23 7.61
N ASN A 73 6.29 -14.23 7.92
CA ASN A 73 6.76 -12.98 8.52
C ASN A 73 7.35 -13.20 9.91
N LYS A 74 6.71 -14.05 10.72
CA LYS A 74 7.24 -14.43 12.03
C LYS A 74 8.64 -15.04 11.93
N LEU A 75 8.83 -15.98 10.99
CA LEU A 75 10.13 -16.59 10.74
C LEU A 75 11.16 -15.55 10.27
N SER A 76 10.79 -14.70 9.31
CA SER A 76 11.66 -13.63 8.82
C SER A 76 12.12 -12.69 9.94
N ASP A 77 11.22 -12.30 10.85
CA ASP A 77 11.56 -11.45 12.00
C ASP A 77 12.51 -12.14 12.99
N GLN A 78 12.32 -13.44 13.23
CA GLN A 78 13.24 -14.24 14.04
C GLN A 78 14.64 -14.30 13.41
N LEU A 79 14.71 -14.59 12.10
CA LEU A 79 15.97 -14.65 11.37
C LEU A 79 16.70 -13.30 11.33
N ARG A 80 15.98 -12.18 11.18
CA ARG A 80 16.59 -10.83 11.28
C ARG A 80 17.27 -10.64 12.62
N GLY A 81 16.60 -11.03 13.72
CA GLY A 81 17.15 -10.95 15.06
C GLY A 81 18.44 -11.76 15.21
N ASP A 82 18.45 -13.00 14.75
CA ASP A 82 19.61 -13.90 14.87
C ASP A 82 20.81 -13.44 14.01
N ILE A 83 20.55 -12.98 12.77
CA ILE A 83 21.61 -12.50 11.87
C ILE A 83 22.20 -11.17 12.37
N ALA A 84 21.38 -10.29 12.93
CA ALA A 84 21.85 -9.08 13.58
C ALA A 84 22.75 -9.39 14.78
N GLN A 85 22.39 -10.39 15.60
CA GLN A 85 23.22 -10.85 16.72
C GLN A 85 24.53 -11.51 16.26
N ALA A 86 24.56 -12.10 15.05
CA ALA A 86 25.78 -12.58 14.40
C ALA A 86 26.70 -11.43 13.89
N GLY A 87 26.31 -10.16 14.09
CA GLY A 87 27.11 -8.99 13.76
C GLY A 87 27.00 -8.54 12.30
N PHE A 88 25.93 -8.90 11.61
CA PHE A 88 25.59 -8.36 10.29
C PHE A 88 24.64 -7.16 10.44
N THR A 89 24.73 -6.21 9.52
CA THR A 89 23.87 -5.03 9.43
C THR A 89 22.81 -5.25 8.36
N GLU A 90 21.54 -5.11 8.72
CA GLU A 90 20.44 -5.21 7.76
C GLU A 90 20.44 -3.99 6.83
N VAL A 91 20.16 -4.21 5.55
CA VAL A 91 20.02 -3.14 4.56
C VAL A 91 18.65 -3.19 3.90
N LEU A 92 18.20 -2.05 3.39
CA LEU A 92 16.95 -1.93 2.66
C LEU A 92 17.26 -1.52 1.22
N THR A 93 17.14 -2.47 0.29
CA THR A 93 17.41 -2.21 -1.14
C THR A 93 16.11 -1.98 -1.90
N PHE A 94 16.21 -1.31 -3.05
CA PHE A 94 15.05 -1.10 -3.92
C PHE A 94 14.57 -2.43 -4.50
N ALA A 95 13.25 -2.63 -4.53
CA ALA A 95 12.61 -3.74 -5.20
C ALA A 95 12.72 -3.64 -6.74
N LEU A 96 12.98 -2.44 -7.27
CA LEU A 96 13.17 -2.19 -8.69
C LEU A 96 14.64 -1.99 -9.01
N CYS A 97 15.07 -2.51 -10.16
CA CYS A 97 16.44 -2.39 -10.62
C CYS A 97 16.54 -2.30 -12.15
N SER A 98 17.74 -2.02 -12.65
CA SER A 98 18.01 -2.06 -14.08
C SER A 98 18.04 -3.51 -14.57
N ARG A 99 17.72 -3.71 -15.85
CA ARG A 99 17.84 -5.03 -16.49
C ARG A 99 19.25 -5.60 -16.33
N ASP A 100 20.27 -4.75 -16.44
CA ASP A 100 21.67 -5.15 -16.38
C ASP A 100 22.10 -5.63 -15.00
N ASP A 101 21.47 -5.13 -13.93
CA ASP A 101 21.79 -5.50 -12.55
C ASP A 101 21.56 -6.98 -12.26
N VAL A 102 20.52 -7.58 -12.84
CA VAL A 102 20.22 -9.01 -12.64
C VAL A 102 20.78 -9.90 -13.75
N SER A 103 21.22 -9.33 -14.87
CA SER A 103 21.71 -10.08 -16.03
C SER A 103 23.17 -9.85 -16.33
N VAL A 104 23.49 -8.82 -17.10
CA VAL A 104 24.84 -8.54 -17.62
C VAL A 104 25.86 -8.50 -16.48
N LYS A 105 25.56 -7.80 -15.38
CA LYS A 105 26.47 -7.66 -14.23
C LYS A 105 26.66 -8.97 -13.45
N LEU A 106 25.69 -9.89 -13.53
CA LEU A 106 25.76 -11.23 -12.94
C LEU A 106 26.15 -12.32 -13.94
N ARG A 107 26.52 -11.95 -15.18
CA ARG A 107 26.86 -12.88 -16.27
C ARG A 107 25.75 -13.88 -16.59
N GLN A 108 24.49 -13.46 -16.48
CA GLN A 108 23.31 -14.25 -16.84
C GLN A 108 22.64 -13.68 -18.09
N LYS A 109 22.09 -14.55 -18.94
CA LYS A 109 21.28 -14.12 -20.09
C LYS A 109 19.85 -13.83 -19.64
N MET A 110 19.33 -12.65 -19.98
CA MET A 110 17.98 -12.23 -19.58
C MET A 110 16.86 -13.18 -20.02
N GLU A 111 17.03 -13.87 -21.15
CA GLU A 111 16.05 -14.81 -21.70
C GLU A 111 15.76 -15.98 -20.75
N PHE A 112 16.70 -16.33 -19.88
CA PHE A 112 16.56 -17.41 -18.90
C PHE A 112 16.15 -16.93 -17.51
N ILE A 113 15.99 -15.62 -17.32
CA ILE A 113 15.56 -15.04 -16.05
C ILE A 113 14.05 -14.77 -16.17
N PRO A 114 13.21 -15.38 -15.32
CA PRO A 114 11.77 -15.10 -15.31
C PRO A 114 11.47 -13.74 -14.66
N ALA A 115 12.07 -12.67 -15.18
CA ALA A 115 11.95 -11.31 -14.66
C ALA A 115 10.66 -10.62 -15.16
N VAL A 116 10.04 -9.84 -14.28
CA VAL A 116 8.91 -8.96 -14.61
C VAL A 116 9.42 -7.60 -15.06
N HIS A 117 8.96 -7.15 -16.23
CA HIS A 117 9.36 -5.88 -16.85
C HIS A 117 8.33 -4.79 -16.60
N ILE A 118 8.82 -3.59 -16.28
CA ILE A 118 7.98 -2.40 -16.17
C ILE A 118 7.73 -1.85 -17.58
N GLY A 119 6.45 -1.62 -17.92
CA GLY A 119 6.07 -1.22 -19.28
C GLY A 119 6.56 0.18 -19.70
N ASN A 120 6.58 1.15 -18.79
CA ASN A 120 7.03 2.52 -19.08
C ASN A 120 7.96 3.06 -17.98
N PRO A 121 9.21 2.55 -17.89
CA PRO A 121 10.12 2.92 -16.83
C PRO A 121 10.64 4.35 -17.02
N LYS A 122 10.58 5.16 -15.97
CA LYS A 122 11.05 6.56 -16.01
C LYS A 122 12.57 6.69 -16.02
N THR A 123 13.27 5.74 -15.42
CA THR A 123 14.73 5.69 -15.36
C THR A 123 15.22 4.30 -15.74
N LEU A 124 16.49 4.21 -16.15
CA LEU A 124 17.15 2.92 -16.40
C LEU A 124 17.24 2.06 -15.15
N GLU A 125 17.20 2.66 -13.96
CA GLU A 125 17.27 1.94 -12.68
C GLU A 125 15.96 1.24 -12.30
N PHE A 126 14.86 1.50 -13.00
CA PHE A 126 13.54 0.94 -12.68
C PHE A 126 12.92 0.20 -13.87
N GLN A 127 13.70 -0.63 -14.56
CA GLN A 127 13.24 -1.38 -15.73
C GLN A 127 12.56 -2.70 -15.37
N ILE A 128 12.96 -3.32 -14.26
CA ILE A 128 12.46 -4.63 -13.82
C ILE A 128 12.28 -4.68 -12.31
N ALA A 129 11.45 -5.61 -11.85
CA ALA A 129 11.45 -6.03 -10.44
C ALA A 129 12.63 -6.98 -10.17
N ARG A 130 13.25 -6.86 -9.00
CA ARG A 130 14.43 -7.66 -8.62
C ARG A 130 14.10 -9.16 -8.56
N THR A 131 14.98 -9.96 -9.14
CA THR A 131 14.93 -11.43 -9.12
C THR A 131 15.94 -12.03 -8.14
N THR A 132 16.73 -11.18 -7.48
CA THR A 132 17.73 -11.54 -6.48
C THR A 132 18.09 -10.28 -5.67
N LEU A 133 18.50 -10.45 -4.41
CA LEU A 133 18.91 -9.36 -3.52
C LEU A 133 20.39 -8.94 -3.71
N VAL A 134 21.18 -9.79 -4.38
CA VAL A 134 22.64 -9.60 -4.52
C VAL A 134 23.01 -8.24 -5.16
N PRO A 135 22.37 -7.77 -6.25
CA PRO A 135 22.73 -6.49 -6.85
C PRO A 135 22.49 -5.31 -5.91
N GLY A 136 21.42 -5.36 -5.12
CA GLY A 136 21.11 -4.36 -4.11
C GLY A 136 22.20 -4.30 -3.03
N LEU A 137 22.58 -5.46 -2.49
CA LEU A 137 23.66 -5.58 -1.49
C LEU A 137 25.00 -5.03 -2.02
N LEU A 138 25.37 -5.37 -3.27
CA LEU A 138 26.60 -4.91 -3.90
C LEU A 138 26.59 -3.40 -4.19
N LYS A 139 25.44 -2.83 -4.56
CA LYS A 139 25.28 -1.37 -4.71
C LYS A 139 25.44 -0.68 -3.36
N THR A 140 24.88 -1.23 -2.29
CA THR A 140 25.05 -0.70 -0.93
C THR A 140 26.52 -0.74 -0.52
N LEU A 141 27.23 -1.84 -0.79
CA LEU A 141 28.65 -1.95 -0.56
C LEU A 141 29.45 -0.91 -1.36
N ALA A 142 29.10 -0.72 -2.64
CA ALA A 142 29.75 0.24 -3.52
C ALA A 142 29.54 1.70 -3.09
N ALA A 143 28.36 2.04 -2.55
CA ALA A 143 28.06 3.37 -2.01
C ALA A 143 28.75 3.63 -0.67
N ASN A 144 29.06 2.57 0.09
CA ASN A 144 29.61 2.66 1.45
C ASN A 144 31.10 2.29 1.55
N LYS A 145 31.88 2.44 0.47
CA LYS A 145 33.32 2.13 0.44
C LYS A 145 34.17 2.85 1.50
N LYS A 146 33.67 3.97 2.04
CA LYS A 146 34.35 4.75 3.10
C LYS A 146 34.19 4.14 4.49
N MET A 147 33.27 3.19 4.66
CA MET A 147 33.02 2.57 5.95
C MET A 147 34.14 1.59 6.32
N PRO A 148 34.45 1.43 7.62
CA PRO A 148 35.46 0.48 8.08
C PRO A 148 35.15 -0.96 7.65
N LEU A 149 36.19 -1.68 7.25
CA LEU A 149 36.11 -3.10 6.95
C LEU A 149 36.27 -3.94 8.24
N PRO A 150 35.64 -5.12 8.34
CA PRO A 150 34.80 -5.77 7.33
C PRO A 150 33.34 -5.26 7.35
N LEU A 151 32.75 -5.07 6.16
CA LEU A 151 31.31 -4.80 6.02
C LEU A 151 30.54 -6.13 5.92
N LYS A 152 29.70 -6.39 6.91
CA LYS A 152 28.79 -7.55 6.94
C LYS A 152 27.38 -7.05 6.74
N LEU A 153 26.81 -7.27 5.55
CA LEU A 153 25.49 -6.80 5.18
C LEU A 153 24.56 -7.99 4.95
N PHE A 154 23.29 -7.86 5.30
CA PHE A 154 22.27 -8.84 4.97
C PHE A 154 20.92 -8.17 4.65
N GLU A 155 20.04 -8.90 4.00
CA GLU A 155 18.66 -8.47 3.75
C GLU A 155 17.76 -9.72 3.70
N ILE A 156 16.61 -9.67 4.37
CA ILE A 156 15.55 -10.68 4.25
C ILE A 156 14.32 -10.00 3.63
N SER A 157 14.17 -10.17 2.33
CA SER A 157 13.10 -9.52 1.56
C SER A 157 12.68 -10.35 0.36
N ASP A 158 11.51 -10.00 -0.20
CA ASP A 158 10.94 -10.68 -1.35
C ASP A 158 11.64 -10.32 -2.66
N ILE A 159 11.56 -11.29 -3.59
CA ILE A 159 11.96 -11.17 -4.99
C ILE A 159 10.78 -11.57 -5.88
N VAL A 160 10.80 -11.12 -7.13
CA VAL A 160 9.68 -11.33 -8.06
C VAL A 160 10.12 -12.24 -9.19
N TYR A 161 9.32 -13.28 -9.45
CA TYR A 161 9.43 -14.11 -10.64
C TYR A 161 8.10 -14.15 -11.38
N LYS A 162 8.18 -14.32 -12.71
CA LYS A 162 7.02 -14.67 -13.53
C LYS A 162 6.61 -16.09 -13.20
N ASP A 163 5.40 -16.23 -12.69
CA ASP A 163 4.73 -17.51 -12.48
C ASP A 163 3.73 -17.74 -13.61
N ALA A 164 3.88 -18.86 -14.33
CA ALA A 164 3.00 -19.22 -15.44
C ALA A 164 1.60 -19.66 -14.99
N THR A 165 1.43 -19.97 -13.69
CA THR A 165 0.19 -20.51 -13.11
C THR A 165 -0.65 -19.47 -12.37
N ALA A 166 -0.12 -18.25 -12.16
CA ALA A 166 -0.72 -17.24 -11.30
C ALA A 166 -1.98 -16.53 -11.86
N GLY A 167 -2.69 -17.14 -12.82
CA GLY A 167 -3.89 -16.59 -13.45
C GLY A 167 -4.96 -17.62 -13.82
N GLU A 168 -4.79 -18.88 -13.40
CA GLU A 168 -5.86 -19.88 -13.35
C GLU A 168 -6.55 -19.84 -11.99
#